data_AF-A0A932PKS1-F1
#
_entry.id   AF-A0A932PKS1-F1
#
_cell.length_a   1.000
_cell.length_b   1.000
_cell.length_c   1.000
_cell.angle_alpha   90.00
_cell.angle_beta   90.00
_cell.angle_gamma   90.00
#
_symmetry.space_group_name_H-M   'P 1'
#
loop_
_entity.id
_entity.type
_entity.pdbx_description
1 polymer ?
#
loop_
_entity_poly.entity_id
_entity_poly.type
_entity_poly.pdbx_seq_one_letter_code
_entity_poly.pdbx_strand_id
1 'polypeptide(L)'
;MIQSTETRSTSPFNPGAIVIVTLHTPREKFWGAILSLSGEGLSVRGVDLISFDDLISTIKSGDSFTSGVIFFPMHRIERMELDLPESNILSLSQRFAQQTGQDPAPLLTGGYLGEGRE
;
A
#
# COMPACT_ATOMS: atom_id res chain seq x y z
N MET A 1 -13.84 -14.19 -37.79
CA MET A 1 -14.27 -14.12 -36.38
C MET A 1 -13.27 -13.23 -35.66
N ILE A 2 -13.68 -12.03 -35.28
CA ILE A 2 -12.87 -11.12 -34.47
C ILE A 2 -12.93 -11.63 -33.02
N GLN A 3 -11.80 -11.99 -32.43
CA GLN A 3 -11.73 -12.26 -30.99
C GLN A 3 -11.74 -10.92 -30.27
N SER A 4 -12.84 -10.64 -29.58
CA SER A 4 -12.94 -9.52 -28.65
C SER A 4 -11.97 -9.76 -27.50
N THR A 5 -10.95 -8.92 -27.37
CA THR A 5 -10.10 -8.87 -26.18
C THR A 5 -10.97 -8.37 -25.01
N GLU A 6 -11.43 -9.29 -24.17
CA GLU A 6 -12.06 -8.96 -22.90
C GLU A 6 -11.03 -8.21 -22.04
N THR A 7 -11.24 -6.91 -21.84
CA THR A 7 -10.53 -6.15 -20.82
C THR A 7 -10.87 -6.78 -19.48
N ARG A 8 -9.97 -7.62 -18.95
CA ARG A 8 -10.07 -8.16 -17.60
C ARG A 8 -10.02 -6.97 -16.64
N SER A 9 -11.17 -6.57 -16.12
CA SER A 9 -11.28 -5.51 -15.11
C SER A 9 -10.65 -6.01 -13.82
N THR A 10 -9.35 -5.73 -13.65
CA THR A 10 -8.65 -5.97 -12.39
C THR A 10 -9.30 -5.11 -11.30
N SER A 11 -9.65 -5.73 -10.18
CA SER A 11 -10.16 -5.02 -9.00
C SER A 11 -9.15 -3.93 -8.59
N PRO A 12 -9.58 -2.70 -8.28
CA PRO A 12 -8.67 -1.63 -7.88
C PRO A 12 -7.89 -1.95 -6.60
N PHE A 13 -8.43 -2.82 -5.74
CA PHE A 13 -7.78 -3.29 -4.53
C PHE A 13 -7.08 -4.63 -4.77
N ASN A 14 -6.09 -4.62 -5.66
CA ASN A 14 -5.26 -5.76 -5.99
C ASN A 14 -3.87 -5.67 -5.33
N PRO A 15 -3.12 -6.79 -5.24
CA PRO A 15 -1.75 -6.76 -4.76
C PRO A 15 -0.91 -5.69 -5.49
N GLY A 16 -0.16 -4.91 -4.71
CA GLY A 16 0.66 -3.79 -5.16
C GLY A 16 -0.03 -2.42 -5.12
N ALA A 17 -1.36 -2.37 -4.99
CA ALA A 17 -2.05 -1.10 -4.78
C ALA A 17 -1.64 -0.48 -3.43
N ILE A 18 -1.33 0.81 -3.43
CA ILE A 18 -1.10 1.57 -2.19
C ILE A 18 -2.45 2.03 -1.64
N VAL A 19 -2.66 1.75 -0.35
CA VAL A 19 -3.93 2.00 0.33
C VAL A 19 -3.73 2.71 1.67
N ILE A 20 -4.77 3.41 2.09
CA ILE A 20 -5.00 3.80 3.47
C ILE A 20 -6.07 2.88 4.05
N VAL A 21 -5.71 2.14 5.10
CA VAL A 21 -6.61 1.26 5.84
C VAL A 21 -6.97 1.96 7.14
N THR A 22 -8.27 2.13 7.40
CA THR A 22 -8.77 2.57 8.70
C THR A 22 -9.28 1.36 9.47
N LEU A 23 -8.73 1.15 10.67
CA LEU A 23 -9.13 0.08 11.58
C LEU A 23 -10.12 0.61 12.61
N HIS A 24 -11.01 -0.25 13.08
CA HIS A 24 -11.80 0.03 14.28
C HIS A 24 -11.22 -0.73 15.48
N THR A 25 -11.11 -0.02 16.61
CA THR A 25 -10.78 -0.55 17.93
C THR A 25 -9.39 -1.23 18.06
N PRO A 26 -8.33 -0.50 18.47
CA PRO A 26 -8.26 0.97 18.50
C PRO A 26 -8.41 1.57 17.10
N ARG A 27 -8.87 2.83 17.02
CA ARG A 27 -9.00 3.52 15.73
C ARG A 27 -7.63 3.98 15.28
N GLU A 28 -7.15 3.38 14.21
CA GLU A 28 -5.82 3.62 13.64
C GLU A 28 -5.94 3.74 12.12
N LYS A 29 -5.03 4.50 11.51
CA LYS A 29 -4.87 4.56 10.06
C LYS A 29 -3.52 3.99 9.70
N PHE A 30 -3.51 3.09 8.73
CA PHE A 30 -2.32 2.43 8.24
C PHE A 30 -2.16 2.73 6.76
N TRP A 31 -0.94 3.05 6.33
CA TRP A 31 -0.63 3.30 4.93
C TRP A 31 0.36 2.24 4.43
N GLY A 32 0.07 1.62 3.29
CA GLY A 32 0.95 0.60 2.73
C GLY A 32 0.46 -0.09 1.47
N ALA A 33 1.25 -1.04 0.98
CA ALA A 33 0.94 -1.83 -0.20
C ALA A 33 0.17 -3.10 0.16
N ILE A 34 -0.92 -3.39 -0.58
CA ILE A 34 -1.62 -4.67 -0.49
C ILE A 34 -0.66 -5.78 -0.93
N LEU A 35 -0.46 -6.79 -0.08
CA LEU A 35 0.21 -8.03 -0.46
C LEU A 35 -0.82 -9.11 -0.83
N SER A 36 -1.90 -9.20 -0.07
CA SER A 36 -3.02 -10.11 -0.35
C SER A 36 -4.32 -9.58 0.24
N LEU A 37 -5.41 -9.75 -0.49
CA LEU A 37 -6.77 -9.46 -0.02
C LEU A 37 -7.64 -10.69 -0.20
N SER A 38 -8.31 -11.11 0.87
CA SER A 38 -9.22 -12.27 0.88
C SER A 38 -10.40 -12.01 1.81
N GLY A 39 -11.37 -12.93 1.86
CA GLY A 39 -12.49 -12.83 2.80
C GLY A 39 -12.08 -12.94 4.28
N GLU A 40 -10.91 -13.50 4.58
CA GLU A 40 -10.39 -13.67 5.94
C GLU A 40 -9.71 -12.40 6.45
N GLY A 41 -9.08 -11.64 5.54
CA GLY A 41 -8.39 -10.41 5.88
C GLY A 41 -7.54 -9.82 4.77
N LEU A 42 -6.78 -8.82 5.17
CA LEU A 42 -5.88 -8.03 4.35
C LEU A 42 -4.46 -8.14 4.91
N SER A 43 -3.52 -8.56 4.07
CA SER A 43 -2.08 -8.47 4.37
C SER A 43 -1.52 -7.21 3.70
N VAL A 44 -0.89 -6.34 4.48
CA VAL A 44 -0.29 -5.08 4.01
C VAL A 44 1.16 -5.02 4.49
N ARG A 45 2.04 -4.51 3.63
CA ARG A 45 3.35 -4.00 4.08
C ARG A 45 3.33 -2.50 4.09
N GLY A 46 3.62 -1.89 5.23
CA GLY A 46 3.52 -0.45 5.39
C GLY A 46 3.88 0.04 6.78
N VAL A 47 3.31 1.18 7.15
CA VAL A 47 3.49 1.81 8.47
C VAL A 47 2.16 2.39 8.95
N ASP A 48 2.04 2.55 10.27
CA ASP A 48 1.01 3.42 10.81
C ASP A 48 1.19 4.82 10.24
N LEU A 49 0.07 5.48 9.92
CA LEU A 49 0.09 6.80 9.28
C LEU A 49 0.80 7.85 10.16
N ILE A 50 0.78 7.65 11.49
CA ILE A 50 1.48 8.50 12.45
C ILE A 50 3.01 8.40 12.29
N SER A 51 3.52 7.25 11.84
CA SER A 51 4.95 6.99 11.62
C SER A 51 5.39 7.24 10.17
N PHE A 52 4.55 7.85 9.35
CA PHE A 52 4.85 8.09 7.94
C PHE A 52 6.07 9.01 7.73
N ASP A 53 6.16 10.10 8.48
CA ASP A 53 7.29 11.03 8.36
C ASP A 53 8.60 10.41 8.89
N ASP A 54 8.51 9.56 9.91
CA ASP A 54 9.65 8.81 10.44
C ASP A 54 10.22 7.85 9.38
N LEU A 55 9.34 7.13 8.67
CA LEU A 55 9.72 6.30 7.53
C LEU A 55 10.47 7.11 6.47
N ILE A 56 9.97 8.28 6.09
CA ILE A 56 10.63 9.17 5.12
C ILE A 56 12.01 9.57 5.63
N SER A 57 12.11 9.96 6.90
CA SER A 57 13.37 10.37 7.53
C SER A 57 14.42 9.25 7.52
N THR A 58 14.02 8.02 7.87
CA THR A 58 14.89 6.84 7.83
C THR A 58 15.40 6.57 6.42
N ILE A 59 14.52 6.58 5.41
CA ILE A 59 14.92 6.34 4.01
C ILE A 59 15.89 7.41 3.52
N LYS A 60 15.62 8.69 3.81
CA LYS A 60 16.52 9.79 3.42
C LYS A 60 17.89 9.71 4.09
N SER A 61 17.96 9.12 5.28
CA SER A 61 19.22 8.89 6.00
C SER A 61 20.03 7.71 5.43
N GLY A 62 19.45 6.92 4.51
CA GLY A 62 20.07 5.72 3.96
C GLY A 62 20.01 4.52 4.91
N ASP A 63 19.29 4.65 6.02
CA ASP A 63 19.12 3.57 6.98
C ASP A 63 18.14 2.52 6.43
N SER A 64 18.37 1.27 6.82
CA SER A 64 17.49 0.17 6.44
C SER A 64 16.16 0.26 7.20
N PHE A 65 15.14 0.86 6.59
CA PHE A 65 13.80 0.83 7.15
C PHE A 65 13.12 -0.51 6.85
N THR A 66 12.85 -1.30 7.90
CA THR A 66 12.07 -2.54 7.77
C THR A 66 10.59 -2.22 8.01
N SER A 67 9.89 -1.83 6.96
CA SER A 67 8.43 -1.77 7.00
C SER A 67 7.87 -3.17 7.28
N GLY A 68 7.10 -3.28 8.36
CA GLY A 68 6.50 -4.53 8.80
C GLY A 68 5.45 -5.04 7.81
N VAL A 69 5.28 -6.36 7.77
CA VAL A 69 4.14 -7.02 7.12
C VAL A 69 3.10 -7.33 8.20
N ILE A 70 1.89 -6.83 8.02
CA ILE A 70 0.80 -6.96 8.98
C ILE A 70 -0.42 -7.58 8.31
N PHE A 71 -1.02 -8.54 9.01
CA PHE A 71 -2.33 -9.08 8.66
C PHE A 71 -3.42 -8.42 9.51
N PHE A 72 -4.39 -7.82 8.86
CA PHE A 72 -5.60 -7.29 9.49
C PHE A 72 -6.77 -8.23 9.18
N PRO A 73 -7.40 -8.86 10.19
CA PRO A 73 -8.61 -9.64 9.95
C PRO A 73 -9.73 -8.71 9.47
N MET A 74 -10.61 -9.21 8.58
CA MET A 74 -11.65 -8.35 7.96
C MET A 74 -12.52 -7.62 8.99
N HIS A 75 -12.83 -8.29 10.11
CA HIS A 75 -13.64 -7.70 11.17
C HIS A 75 -12.95 -6.57 11.95
N ARG A 76 -11.69 -6.21 11.67
CA ARG A 76 -11.05 -4.99 12.22
C ARG A 76 -11.06 -3.84 11.23
N ILE A 77 -11.23 -4.11 9.94
CA ILE A 77 -11.14 -3.09 8.89
C ILE A 77 -12.47 -2.34 8.84
N GLU A 78 -12.44 -1.05 9.15
CA GLU A 78 -13.60 -0.17 9.00
C GLU A 78 -13.72 0.30 7.54
N ARG A 79 -12.60 0.67 6.93
CA ARG A 79 -12.54 1.24 5.58
C ARG A 79 -11.17 1.01 4.95
N MET A 80 -11.15 0.83 3.63
CA MET A 80 -9.93 0.82 2.83
C MET A 80 -10.10 1.75 1.62
N GLU A 81 -9.12 2.59 1.40
CA GLU A 81 -9.11 3.61 0.34
C GLU A 81 -7.83 3.46 -0.47
N LEU A 82 -7.90 3.69 -1.77
CA LEU A 82 -6.69 3.87 -2.57
C LEU A 82 -6.02 5.19 -2.18
N ASP A 83 -4.69 5.19 -2.14
CA ASP A 83 -3.91 6.40 -1.96
C ASP A 83 -3.85 7.20 -3.26
N LEU A 84 -4.91 7.97 -3.52
CA LEU A 84 -5.06 8.80 -4.71
C LEU A 84 -4.91 10.28 -4.37
N PRO A 85 -4.38 11.10 -5.30
CA PRO A 85 -4.41 12.54 -5.13
C PRO A 85 -5.83 13.06 -5.12
N GLU A 86 -6.06 14.10 -4.34
CA GLU A 86 -7.24 14.95 -4.46
C GLU A 86 -6.84 16.23 -5.21
N SER A 87 -7.82 16.93 -5.80
CA SER A 87 -7.62 18.04 -6.78
C SER A 87 -6.39 18.94 -6.55
N ASN A 88 -6.13 19.35 -5.32
CA ASN A 88 -4.97 20.19 -4.94
C ASN A 88 -4.10 19.57 -3.84
N ILE A 89 -4.30 18.30 -3.50
CA ILE A 89 -3.61 17.62 -2.40
C ILE A 89 -2.93 16.38 -2.96
N LEU A 90 -1.61 16.35 -2.84
CA LEU A 90 -0.82 15.16 -3.18
C LEU A 90 -1.24 13.97 -2.34
N SER A 91 -1.33 12.80 -2.97
CA SER A 91 -1.36 11.51 -2.27
C SER A 91 -0.15 11.34 -1.34
N LEU A 92 -0.25 10.42 -0.38
CA LEU A 92 0.89 10.08 0.48
C LEU A 92 2.03 9.49 -0.34
N SER A 93 1.72 8.69 -1.36
CA SER A 93 2.69 8.11 -2.29
C SER A 93 3.45 9.18 -3.05
N GLN A 94 2.76 10.22 -3.54
CA GLN A 94 3.42 11.35 -4.19
C GLN A 94 4.28 12.15 -3.22
N ARG A 95 3.81 12.38 -1.99
CA ARG A 95 4.61 13.06 -0.95
C ARG A 95 5.86 12.25 -0.60
N PHE A 96 5.74 10.94 -0.47
CA PHE A 96 6.84 10.03 -0.24
C PHE A 96 7.86 10.12 -1.38
N ALA A 97 7.41 10.02 -2.63
CA ALA A 97 8.29 10.08 -3.80
C ALA A 97 8.99 11.44 -3.95
N GLN A 98 8.29 12.54 -3.68
CA GLN A 98 8.90 13.88 -3.71
C GLN A 98 9.99 14.05 -2.64
N GLN A 99 9.83 13.45 -1.47
CA GLN A 99 10.76 13.64 -0.36
C GLN A 99 11.93 12.66 -0.36
N THR A 100 11.73 11.45 -0.87
CA THR A 100 12.72 10.36 -0.85
C THR A 100 13.37 10.10 -2.22
N GLY A 101 12.72 10.53 -3.30
CA GLY A 101 13.11 10.18 -4.67
C GLY A 101 12.77 8.74 -5.08
N GLN A 102 11.98 8.01 -4.28
CA GLN A 102 11.66 6.59 -4.51
C GLN A 102 10.15 6.37 -4.68
N ASP A 103 9.76 5.39 -5.48
CA ASP A 103 8.36 4.94 -5.57
C ASP A 103 8.07 3.97 -4.39
N PRO A 104 7.04 4.25 -3.56
CA PRO A 104 6.73 3.39 -2.44
C PRO A 104 6.17 2.02 -2.85
N ALA A 105 5.50 1.89 -4.00
CA ALA A 105 4.88 0.62 -4.41
C ALA A 105 5.91 -0.52 -4.58
N PRO A 106 6.98 -0.39 -5.40
CA PRO A 106 8.00 -1.43 -5.49
C PRO A 106 8.76 -1.62 -4.17
N LEU A 107 9.00 -0.55 -3.40
CA LEU A 107 9.70 -0.63 -2.12
C LEU A 107 8.92 -1.47 -1.09
N LEU A 108 7.61 -1.27 -1.00
CA LEU A 108 6.74 -1.94 -0.03
C LEU A 108 6.35 -3.35 -0.50
N THR A 109 6.30 -3.62 -1.79
CA THR A 109 5.99 -4.96 -2.32
C THR A 109 7.20 -5.87 -2.49
N GLY A 110 8.41 -5.29 -2.55
CA GLY A 110 9.66 -6.00 -2.79
C GLY A 110 9.86 -7.22 -1.88
N GLY A 111 10.15 -8.36 -2.50
CA GLY A 111 10.35 -9.64 -1.81
C GLY A 111 9.08 -10.43 -1.46
N TYR A 112 7.89 -9.84 -1.63
CA TYR A 112 6.60 -10.48 -1.30
C TYR A 112 5.70 -10.69 -2.50
N LEU A 113 5.70 -9.74 -3.43
CA LEU A 113 5.13 -9.94 -4.75
C LEU A 113 6.30 -10.26 -5.66
N GLY A 114 6.39 -11.51 -6.10
CA GLY A 114 7.45 -11.91 -7.01
C GLY A 114 7.40 -11.06 -8.27
N GLU A 115 8.53 -10.50 -8.69
CA GLU A 115 8.73 -10.31 -10.12
C GLU A 115 8.63 -11.71 -10.71
N GLY A 116 7.65 -11.96 -11.59
CA GLY A 116 7.39 -13.28 -12.13
C GLY A 116 8.70 -13.93 -12.58
N ARG A 117 9.19 -14.88 -11.80
CA ARG A 117 10.23 -15.79 -12.25
C ARG A 117 9.52 -16.80 -13.13
N GLU A 118 9.63 -16.57 -14.44
CA GLU A 118 9.28 -17.49 -15.52
C GLU A 118 9.91 -18.87 -15.32
#